data_AF-A0A2P5C848-F1
#
_entry.id   AF-A0A2P5C848-F1
#
_cell.length_a   1.000
_cell.length_b   1.000
_cell.length_c   1.000
_cell.angle_alpha   90.00
_cell.angle_beta   90.00
_cell.angle_gamma   90.00
#
_symmetry.space_group_name_H-M   'P 1'
#
loop_
_entity.id
_entity.type
_entity.pdbx_description
1 polymer ?
#
loop_
_entity_poly.entity_id
_entity_poly.type
_entity_poly.pdbx_seq_one_letter_code
_entity_poly.pdbx_strand_id
1 'polypeptide(L)'
;MSLGLSWAHVLGDAFSASDFISRWAQVVGVIQSTGPPKTTPTPNPKLENSPNPTPSPTKDFPLSLKRVDPVGDHWITPNDTKMETVSFPISRAQIANLKSQIPGPFFESLSAIVWKSIAKIREQSEPKTVTVFKNNPKRAKGVLTNSQIISSVQADFSVVEADPRRLASLLAEQAIEETTQIEESVENDQGLSDFVVYGANLSFVDWQEADFYGLELQGQRPDFVSYGIQGVGDNGVVLVLPGPKCSGKVEGGGGGEGRLVTVILPENEVSELKSELKKSGLLLEEENIE
;
A
#
# COMPACT_ATOMS: atom_id res chain seq x y z
N MET A 1 -9.38 -8.79 -22.68
CA MET A 1 -8.42 -7.68 -22.93
C MET A 1 -7.75 -7.38 -21.60
N SER A 2 -6.44 -7.17 -21.59
CA SER A 2 -5.70 -6.73 -20.40
C SER A 2 -5.05 -5.37 -20.69
N LEU A 3 -4.96 -4.54 -19.66
CA LEU A 3 -4.27 -3.25 -19.70
C LEU A 3 -3.27 -3.22 -18.55
N GLY A 4 -2.01 -2.95 -18.87
CA GLY A 4 -0.93 -2.78 -17.89
C GLY A 4 -0.48 -1.32 -17.82
N LEU A 5 -0.21 -0.84 -16.62
CA LEU A 5 0.39 0.46 -16.36
C LEU A 5 1.60 0.27 -15.44
N SER A 6 2.78 0.68 -15.90
CA SER A 6 3.95 0.86 -15.04
C SER A 6 4.02 2.32 -14.62
N TRP A 7 4.15 2.57 -13.32
CA TRP A 7 4.09 3.90 -12.74
C TRP A 7 5.29 4.14 -11.82
N ALA A 8 6.03 5.22 -12.08
CA ALA A 8 7.15 5.61 -11.22
C ALA A 8 6.64 6.46 -10.05
N HIS A 9 7.00 6.11 -8.82
CA HIS A 9 6.55 6.82 -7.61
C HIS A 9 6.96 8.30 -7.58
N VAL A 10 8.00 8.72 -8.30
CA VAL A 10 8.35 10.15 -8.46
C VAL A 10 7.23 10.96 -9.11
N LEU A 11 6.36 10.32 -9.92
CA LEU A 11 5.19 10.97 -10.52
C LEU A 11 3.99 11.03 -9.56
N GLY A 12 3.97 10.23 -8.50
CA GLY A 12 2.92 10.22 -7.49
C GLY A 12 2.64 8.83 -6.92
N ASP A 13 1.74 8.77 -5.93
CA ASP A 13 1.36 7.53 -5.27
C ASP A 13 0.33 6.71 -6.07
N ALA A 14 -0.08 5.55 -5.55
CA ALA A 14 -1.05 4.67 -6.20
C ALA A 14 -2.43 5.33 -6.41
N PHE A 15 -2.81 6.29 -5.57
CA PHE A 15 -4.06 7.05 -5.75
C PHE A 15 -3.93 8.02 -6.93
N SER A 16 -2.77 8.65 -7.09
CA SER A 16 -2.51 9.48 -8.28
C SER A 16 -2.41 8.66 -9.56
N ALA A 17 -1.85 7.44 -9.49
CA ALA A 17 -1.87 6.52 -10.62
C ALA A 17 -3.31 6.09 -11.01
N SER A 18 -4.17 5.78 -10.03
CA SER A 18 -5.57 5.43 -10.30
C SER A 18 -6.39 6.59 -10.86
N ASP A 19 -6.18 7.80 -10.34
CA ASP A 19 -6.80 9.02 -10.87
C ASP A 19 -6.34 9.28 -12.31
N PHE A 20 -5.04 9.09 -12.59
CA PHE A 20 -4.46 9.27 -13.92
C PHE A 20 -5.08 8.31 -14.94
N ILE A 21 -5.09 7.01 -14.67
CA ILE A 21 -5.56 6.02 -15.65
C ILE A 21 -7.07 6.18 -15.92
N SER A 22 -7.84 6.56 -14.90
CA SER A 22 -9.26 6.84 -15.03
C SER A 22 -9.51 8.07 -15.91
N ARG A 23 -8.73 9.16 -15.71
CA ARG A 23 -8.79 10.36 -16.56
C ARG A 23 -8.35 10.06 -17.99
N TRP A 24 -7.30 9.28 -18.17
CA TRP A 24 -6.83 8.85 -19.49
C TRP A 24 -7.96 8.14 -20.26
N ALA A 25 -8.69 7.22 -19.63
CA ALA A 25 -9.80 6.53 -20.27
C ALA A 25 -10.94 7.46 -20.68
N GLN A 26 -11.27 8.45 -19.84
CA GLN A 26 -12.26 9.48 -20.19
C GLN A 26 -11.82 10.27 -21.43
N VAL A 27 -10.55 10.70 -21.48
CA VAL A 27 -10.00 11.42 -22.63
C VAL A 27 -10.04 10.55 -23.89
N VAL A 28 -9.65 9.28 -23.80
CA VAL A 28 -9.72 8.35 -24.94
C VAL A 28 -11.16 8.16 -25.41
N GLY A 29 -12.13 8.03 -24.50
CA GLY A 29 -13.56 7.95 -24.84
C GLY A 29 -14.08 9.21 -25.55
N VAL A 30 -13.65 10.39 -25.11
CA VAL A 30 -13.96 11.66 -25.79
C VAL A 30 -13.31 11.71 -27.17
N ILE A 31 -12.01 11.40 -27.29
CA ILE A 31 -11.29 11.40 -28.58
C ILE A 31 -11.96 10.45 -29.58
N GLN A 32 -12.40 9.27 -29.14
CA GLN A 32 -13.09 8.31 -30.00
C GLN A 32 -14.44 8.83 -30.50
N SER A 33 -15.14 9.65 -29.71
CA SER A 33 -16.45 10.20 -30.07
C SER A 33 -16.39 11.53 -30.83
N THR A 34 -15.39 12.37 -30.57
CA THR A 34 -15.29 13.73 -31.13
C THR A 34 -14.12 13.94 -32.08
N GLY A 35 -13.25 12.94 -32.24
CA GLY A 35 -11.96 13.07 -32.94
C GLY A 35 -10.85 13.65 -32.05
N PRO A 36 -9.56 13.56 -32.47
CA PRO A 36 -8.43 14.04 -31.70
C PRO A 36 -8.48 15.58 -31.53
N PRO A 37 -8.18 16.11 -30.34
CA PRO A 37 -8.11 17.54 -30.13
C PRO A 37 -7.01 18.15 -31.00
N LYS A 38 -7.27 19.33 -31.57
CA LYS A 38 -6.23 20.15 -32.19
C LYS A 38 -5.33 20.69 -31.09
N THR A 39 -4.08 20.25 -31.04
CA THR A 39 -3.11 20.70 -30.04
C THR A 39 -2.68 22.13 -30.32
N THR A 40 -3.08 23.07 -29.46
CA THR A 40 -2.40 24.37 -29.31
C THR A 40 -1.50 24.29 -28.09
N PRO A 41 -0.22 24.71 -28.15
CA PRO A 41 0.66 24.67 -27.00
C PRO A 41 0.13 25.61 -25.91
N THR A 42 -0.28 25.06 -24.77
CA THR A 42 -0.50 25.84 -23.56
C THR A 42 0.84 26.09 -22.86
N PRO A 43 1.04 27.26 -22.23
CA PRO A 43 2.23 27.50 -21.42
C PRO A 43 2.27 26.53 -20.24
N ASN A 44 3.46 26.07 -19.89
CA ASN A 44 3.69 25.21 -18.72
C ASN A 44 3.04 25.84 -17.47
N PRO A 45 2.33 25.06 -16.64
CA PRO A 45 1.97 25.52 -15.31
C PRO A 45 3.27 25.80 -14.55
N LYS A 46 3.37 26.99 -13.96
CA LYS A 46 4.46 27.29 -13.03
C LYS A 46 4.31 26.35 -11.84
N LEU A 47 5.39 25.66 -11.46
CA LEU A 47 5.46 25.00 -10.16
C LEU A 47 5.15 26.04 -9.09
N GLU A 48 4.06 25.85 -8.36
CA GLU A 48 3.87 26.54 -7.10
C GLU A 48 4.86 25.95 -6.12
N ASN A 49 5.86 26.77 -5.74
CA ASN A 49 6.70 26.46 -4.60
C ASN A 49 5.81 26.48 -3.36
N SER A 50 5.56 25.31 -2.78
CA SER A 50 5.03 25.21 -1.43
C SER A 50 6.02 25.92 -0.48
N PRO A 51 5.57 26.68 0.52
CA PRO A 51 6.49 27.28 1.49
C PRO A 51 7.24 26.16 2.21
N ASN A 52 8.58 26.22 2.17
CA ASN A 52 9.44 25.33 2.96
C ASN A 52 9.00 25.39 4.43
N PRO A 53 8.67 24.26 5.07
CA PRO A 53 8.53 24.24 6.50
C PRO A 53 9.86 24.67 7.14
N THR A 54 9.78 25.53 8.13
CA THR A 54 10.93 25.96 8.93
C THR A 54 11.58 24.72 9.55
N PRO A 55 12.91 24.52 9.44
CA PRO A 55 13.56 23.34 10.00
C PRO A 55 13.32 23.29 11.51
N SER A 56 12.65 22.22 11.95
CA SER A 56 12.47 21.93 13.36
C SER A 56 13.78 21.36 13.93
N PRO A 57 14.15 21.65 15.18
CA PRO A 57 15.45 21.26 15.71
C PRO A 57 15.51 19.73 15.87
N THR A 58 16.48 19.11 15.18
CA THR A 58 16.99 17.74 15.40
C THR A 58 15.96 16.77 15.95
N LYS A 59 15.06 16.29 15.09
CA LYS A 59 14.34 15.05 15.34
C LYS A 59 15.20 13.88 14.91
N ASP A 60 15.10 12.78 15.63
CA ASP A 60 15.74 11.51 15.27
C ASP A 60 15.34 11.11 13.83
N PHE A 61 16.22 10.37 13.15
CA PHE A 61 15.95 9.88 11.80
C PHE A 61 14.66 9.02 11.80
N PRO A 62 13.72 9.22 10.85
CA PRO A 62 12.43 8.55 10.88
C PRO A 62 12.58 7.03 10.77
N LEU A 63 11.81 6.28 11.57
CA LEU A 63 11.95 4.82 11.66
C LEU A 63 11.49 4.12 10.38
N SER A 64 10.55 4.72 9.64
CA SER A 64 10.02 4.20 8.38
C SER A 64 10.94 4.38 7.17
N LEU A 65 12.06 5.08 7.34
CA LEU A 65 13.02 5.34 6.27
C LEU A 65 14.27 4.50 6.50
N LYS A 66 14.80 3.87 5.44
CA LYS A 66 16.10 3.17 5.48
C LYS A 66 16.99 3.71 4.38
N ARG A 67 18.18 4.16 4.74
CA ARG A 67 19.23 4.53 3.78
C ARG A 67 19.78 3.25 3.13
N VAL A 68 20.00 3.30 1.82
CA VAL A 68 20.53 2.18 1.03
C VAL A 68 21.77 2.62 0.26
N ASP A 69 22.51 1.64 -0.25
CA ASP A 69 23.61 1.91 -1.17
C ASP A 69 23.09 2.57 -2.46
N PRO A 70 23.90 3.40 -3.13
CA PRO A 70 23.47 4.08 -4.34
C PRO A 70 22.91 3.12 -5.39
N VAL A 71 21.65 3.33 -5.78
CA VAL A 71 20.94 2.49 -6.76
C VAL A 71 21.14 2.96 -8.20
N GLY A 72 21.72 4.16 -8.38
CA GLY A 72 21.98 4.76 -9.68
C GLY A 72 20.71 4.89 -10.52
N ASP A 73 20.82 4.65 -11.82
CA ASP A 73 19.70 4.78 -12.77
C ASP A 73 18.71 3.61 -12.74
N HIS A 74 18.92 2.62 -11.86
CA HIS A 74 18.07 1.43 -11.78
C HIS A 74 16.82 1.63 -10.92
N TRP A 75 16.84 2.59 -9.98
CA TRP A 75 15.69 3.00 -9.15
C TRP A 75 15.01 1.84 -8.41
N ILE A 76 15.74 0.73 -8.24
CA ILE A 76 15.32 -0.50 -7.59
C ILE A 76 16.46 -0.88 -6.67
N THR A 77 16.17 -0.98 -5.38
CA THR A 77 17.15 -1.44 -4.39
C THR A 77 17.49 -2.92 -4.66
N PRO A 78 18.78 -3.30 -4.75
CA PRO A 78 19.15 -4.69 -4.76
C PRO A 78 18.80 -5.30 -3.40
N ASN A 79 18.01 -6.37 -3.41
CA ASN A 79 17.75 -7.15 -2.20
C ASN A 79 18.78 -8.25 -2.06
N ASP A 80 19.09 -8.58 -0.82
CA ASP A 80 19.94 -9.73 -0.48
C ASP A 80 19.18 -11.06 -0.69
N THR A 81 17.85 -10.98 -0.76
CA THR A 81 16.95 -12.12 -0.88
C THR A 81 16.04 -12.02 -2.09
N LYS A 82 15.71 -13.18 -2.67
CA LYS A 82 14.72 -13.26 -3.75
C LYS A 82 13.33 -13.07 -3.15
N MET A 83 12.65 -12.02 -3.60
CA MET A 83 11.28 -11.71 -3.20
C MET A 83 10.28 -12.45 -4.08
N GLU A 84 9.17 -12.87 -3.47
CA GLU A 84 8.02 -13.47 -4.13
C GLU A 84 6.76 -12.68 -3.79
N THR A 85 5.91 -12.50 -4.79
CA THR A 85 4.63 -11.81 -4.67
C THR A 85 3.50 -12.82 -4.73
N VAL A 86 2.65 -12.86 -3.71
CA VAL A 86 1.43 -13.68 -3.70
C VAL A 86 0.21 -12.81 -3.44
N SER A 87 -0.90 -13.12 -4.10
CA SER A 87 -2.16 -12.42 -3.89
C SER A 87 -3.28 -13.39 -3.56
N PHE A 88 -4.15 -13.02 -2.64
CA PHE A 88 -5.31 -13.84 -2.27
C PHE A 88 -6.52 -12.97 -1.94
N PRO A 89 -7.73 -13.41 -2.34
CA PRO A 89 -8.95 -12.71 -2.01
C PRO A 89 -9.34 -12.94 -0.54
N ILE A 90 -9.92 -11.92 0.08
CA ILE A 90 -10.64 -12.04 1.36
C ILE A 90 -12.10 -11.74 1.10
N SER A 91 -12.93 -12.76 1.28
CA SER A 91 -14.38 -12.68 1.13
C SER A 91 -15.03 -11.83 2.22
N ARG A 92 -16.27 -11.38 1.96
CA ARG A 92 -17.08 -10.66 2.95
C ARG A 92 -17.28 -11.45 4.24
N ALA A 93 -17.43 -12.78 4.14
CA ALA A 93 -17.59 -13.65 5.30
C ALA A 93 -16.31 -13.68 6.16
N GLN A 94 -15.14 -13.76 5.54
CA GLN A 94 -13.86 -13.68 6.24
C GLN A 94 -13.67 -12.30 6.90
N ILE A 95 -14.03 -11.21 6.21
CA ILE A 95 -13.99 -9.84 6.77
C ILE A 95 -14.90 -9.75 8.02
N ALA A 96 -16.13 -10.25 7.93
CA ALA A 96 -17.08 -10.22 9.05
C ALA A 96 -16.60 -11.07 10.23
N ASN A 97 -16.07 -12.27 9.95
CA ASN A 97 -15.48 -13.14 10.96
C ASN A 97 -14.30 -12.43 11.66
N LEU A 98 -13.37 -11.84 10.90
CA LEU A 98 -12.23 -11.11 11.45
C LEU A 98 -12.68 -9.97 12.36
N LYS A 99 -13.65 -9.15 11.93
CA LYS A 99 -14.19 -8.05 12.73
C LYS A 99 -14.90 -8.52 14.01
N SER A 100 -15.49 -9.72 14.00
CA SER A 100 -16.10 -10.30 15.21
C SER A 100 -15.04 -10.76 16.22
N GLN A 101 -13.89 -11.22 15.73
CA GLN A 101 -12.78 -11.68 16.57
C GLN A 101 -11.90 -10.54 17.06
N ILE A 102 -11.69 -9.52 16.23
CA ILE A 102 -10.88 -8.33 16.52
C ILE A 102 -11.74 -7.12 16.16
N PRO A 103 -12.43 -6.53 17.14
CA PRO A 103 -13.21 -5.31 16.92
C PRO A 103 -12.30 -4.15 16.51
N GLY A 104 -12.68 -3.43 15.46
CA GLY A 104 -11.92 -2.28 14.96
C GLY A 104 -12.04 -2.10 13.45
N PRO A 105 -11.26 -1.17 12.86
CA PRO A 105 -11.18 -1.08 11.42
C PRO A 105 -10.47 -2.30 10.83
N PHE A 106 -10.90 -2.67 9.62
CA PHE A 106 -10.53 -3.94 9.00
C PHE A 106 -9.02 -4.02 8.73
N PHE A 107 -8.43 -2.92 8.26
CA PHE A 107 -7.03 -2.84 7.87
C PHE A 107 -6.10 -3.19 9.04
N GLU A 108 -6.32 -2.61 10.21
CA GLU A 108 -5.51 -2.84 11.41
C GLU A 108 -5.72 -4.24 11.95
N SER A 109 -6.95 -4.75 11.91
CA SER A 109 -7.27 -6.12 12.34
C SER A 109 -6.55 -7.16 11.46
N LEU A 110 -6.58 -6.96 10.14
CA LEU A 110 -5.87 -7.81 9.19
C LEU A 110 -4.36 -7.70 9.37
N SER A 111 -3.85 -6.47 9.44
CA SER A 111 -2.42 -6.19 9.60
C SER A 111 -1.89 -6.78 10.91
N ALA A 112 -2.66 -6.75 12.00
CA ALA A 112 -2.29 -7.38 13.27
C ALA A 112 -2.11 -8.91 13.16
N ILE A 113 -3.01 -9.60 12.46
CA ILE A 113 -2.87 -11.04 12.23
C ILE A 113 -1.65 -11.33 11.36
N VAL A 114 -1.50 -10.62 10.24
CA VAL A 114 -0.36 -10.83 9.32
C VAL A 114 0.97 -10.50 10.00
N TRP A 115 1.03 -9.42 10.77
CA TRP A 115 2.21 -9.04 11.56
C TRP A 115 2.59 -10.13 12.54
N LYS A 116 1.62 -10.66 13.30
CA LYS A 116 1.84 -11.78 14.22
C LYS A 116 2.30 -13.04 13.50
N SER A 117 1.69 -13.36 12.36
CA SER A 117 2.08 -14.52 11.54
C SER A 117 3.52 -14.40 11.04
N ILE A 118 3.93 -13.24 10.54
CA ILE A 118 5.31 -13.00 10.09
C ILE A 118 6.28 -13.03 11.27
N ALA A 119 5.90 -12.48 12.43
CA ALA A 119 6.72 -12.53 13.63
C ALA A 119 7.01 -13.97 14.10
N LYS A 120 6.04 -14.88 13.97
CA LYS A 120 6.25 -16.30 14.27
C LYS A 120 7.23 -16.98 13.31
N ILE A 121 7.15 -16.65 12.02
CA ILE A 121 8.06 -17.19 10.99
C ILE A 121 9.49 -16.68 11.26
N ARG A 122 9.60 -15.41 11.63
CA ARG A 122 10.86 -14.72 11.93
C ARG A 122 11.17 -14.73 13.44
N GLU A 123 10.94 -15.83 14.16
CA GLU A 123 11.00 -15.85 15.64
C GLU A 123 12.28 -15.21 16.24
N GLN A 124 13.44 -15.42 15.61
CA GLN A 124 14.72 -14.86 16.05
C GLN A 124 14.93 -13.38 15.68
N SER A 125 14.18 -12.88 14.70
CA SER A 125 14.25 -11.53 14.14
C SER A 125 12.85 -10.92 14.02
N GLU A 126 12.03 -11.10 15.06
CA GLU A 126 10.63 -10.67 15.01
C GLU A 126 10.56 -9.15 14.73
N PRO A 127 9.71 -8.71 13.78
CA PRO A 127 9.61 -7.30 13.45
C PRO A 127 8.93 -6.56 14.62
N LYS A 128 9.71 -5.83 15.42
CA LYS A 128 9.18 -4.97 16.50
C LYS A 128 8.61 -3.66 16.02
N THR A 129 9.14 -3.17 14.90
CA THR A 129 8.70 -1.94 14.25
C THR A 129 8.10 -2.28 12.90
N VAL A 130 6.96 -1.68 12.60
CA VAL A 130 6.31 -1.78 11.30
C VAL A 130 5.98 -0.41 10.77
N THR A 131 5.89 -0.29 9.45
CA THR A 131 5.53 0.96 8.78
C THR A 131 4.14 0.82 8.19
N VAL A 132 3.27 1.81 8.43
CA VAL A 132 1.89 1.84 7.97
C VAL A 132 1.73 3.00 6.99
N PHE A 133 1.15 2.70 5.83
CA PHE A 133 0.83 3.68 4.80
C PHE A 133 -0.68 3.78 4.66
N LYS A 134 -1.22 5.00 4.74
CA LYS A 134 -2.65 5.26 4.61
C LYS A 134 -2.95 6.37 3.62
N ASN A 135 -4.18 6.37 3.10
CA ASN A 135 -4.68 7.48 2.32
C ASN A 135 -4.69 8.77 3.17
N ASN A 136 -4.28 9.89 2.57
CA ASN A 136 -4.44 11.19 3.20
C ASN A 136 -5.81 11.76 2.84
N PRO A 137 -6.71 11.98 3.81
CA PRO A 137 -8.04 12.51 3.52
C PRO A 137 -8.02 13.93 2.95
N LYS A 138 -6.91 14.66 3.11
CA LYS A 138 -6.71 16.01 2.57
C LYS A 138 -6.14 16.01 1.14
N ARG A 139 -5.91 14.84 0.55
CA ARG A 139 -5.38 14.70 -0.81
C ARG A 139 -6.27 15.40 -1.83
N ALA A 140 -5.66 16.25 -2.65
CA ALA A 140 -6.34 16.88 -3.78
C ALA A 140 -6.51 15.87 -4.93
N LYS A 141 -7.76 15.55 -5.30
CA LYS A 141 -8.05 14.63 -6.41
C LYS A 141 -7.54 15.19 -7.74
N GLY A 142 -6.87 14.35 -8.53
CA GLY A 142 -6.32 14.74 -9.83
C GLY A 142 -5.04 15.57 -9.79
N VAL A 143 -4.48 15.84 -8.61
CA VAL A 143 -3.11 16.33 -8.49
C VAL A 143 -2.17 15.13 -8.41
N LEU A 144 -1.12 15.15 -9.23
CA LEU A 144 -0.08 14.13 -9.22
C LEU A 144 0.88 14.45 -8.07
N THR A 145 0.85 13.64 -7.02
CA THR A 145 1.66 13.86 -5.81
C THR A 145 1.79 12.54 -5.04
N ASN A 146 2.79 12.45 -4.16
CA ASN A 146 2.88 11.42 -3.14
C ASN A 146 2.29 12.01 -1.86
N SER A 147 1.07 11.60 -1.55
CA SER A 147 0.29 12.19 -0.46
C SER A 147 -0.02 11.24 0.67
N GLN A 148 0.36 9.96 0.55
CA GLN A 148 0.09 8.95 1.58
C GLN A 148 0.70 9.35 2.93
N ILE A 149 -0.07 9.14 3.99
CA ILE A 149 0.41 9.29 5.37
C ILE A 149 1.30 8.08 5.67
N ILE A 150 2.53 8.34 6.11
CA ILE A 150 3.49 7.32 6.50
C ILE A 150 3.64 7.38 8.02
N SER A 151 3.46 6.25 8.68
CA SER A 151 3.56 6.16 10.13
C SER A 151 4.41 4.96 10.56
N SER A 152 5.14 5.11 11.65
CA SER A 152 5.81 3.99 12.32
C SER A 152 4.99 3.54 13.52
N VAL A 153 5.01 2.23 13.77
CA VAL A 153 4.39 1.59 14.93
C VAL A 153 5.41 0.67 15.55
N GLN A 154 5.68 0.84 16.84
CA GLN A 154 6.66 0.04 17.57
C GLN A 154 5.98 -0.72 18.72
N ALA A 155 6.22 -2.02 18.80
CA ALA A 155 5.81 -2.86 19.92
C ALA A 155 6.92 -2.97 20.96
N ASP A 156 6.62 -2.62 22.21
CA ASP A 156 7.49 -2.80 23.38
C ASP A 156 7.35 -4.18 24.04
N PHE A 157 6.59 -5.09 23.40
CA PHE A 157 6.30 -6.45 23.86
C PHE A 157 6.57 -7.49 22.76
N SER A 158 6.56 -8.79 23.10
CA SER A 158 6.66 -9.88 22.11
C SER A 158 5.46 -9.89 21.15
N VAL A 159 5.71 -9.72 19.85
CA VAL A 159 4.67 -9.73 18.82
C VAL A 159 4.17 -11.17 18.64
N VAL A 160 5.07 -12.15 18.72
CA VAL A 160 4.77 -13.59 18.67
C VAL A 160 3.74 -13.99 19.73
N GLU A 161 3.90 -13.51 20.96
CA GLU A 161 3.04 -13.86 22.09
C GLU A 161 1.79 -12.96 22.23
N ALA A 162 1.79 -11.77 21.63
CA ALA A 162 0.74 -10.78 21.81
C ALA A 162 -0.64 -11.23 21.32
N ASP A 163 -1.70 -10.82 22.02
CA ASP A 163 -3.07 -10.91 21.51
C ASP A 163 -3.21 -10.05 20.25
N PRO A 164 -3.70 -10.60 19.11
CA PRO A 164 -4.01 -9.82 17.92
C PRO A 164 -4.85 -8.56 18.16
N ARG A 165 -5.73 -8.56 19.17
CA ARG A 165 -6.51 -7.37 19.56
C ARG A 165 -5.62 -6.24 20.05
N ARG A 166 -4.61 -6.56 20.86
CA ARG A 166 -3.63 -5.60 21.36
C ARG A 166 -2.79 -5.03 20.21
N LEU A 167 -2.39 -5.88 19.26
CA LEU A 167 -1.67 -5.44 18.06
C LEU A 167 -2.53 -4.53 17.17
N ALA A 168 -3.81 -4.85 16.98
CA ALA A 168 -4.72 -4.02 16.20
C ALA A 168 -4.94 -2.64 16.84
N SER A 169 -5.14 -2.58 18.17
CA SER A 169 -5.19 -1.31 18.90
C SER A 169 -3.88 -0.52 18.79
N LEU A 170 -2.73 -1.19 18.87
CA LEU A 170 -1.42 -0.55 18.69
C LEU A 170 -1.30 0.12 17.31
N LEU A 171 -1.69 -0.59 16.24
CA LEU A 171 -1.69 -0.08 14.87
C LEU A 171 -2.68 1.09 14.66
N ALA A 172 -3.81 1.08 15.36
CA ALA A 172 -4.85 2.10 15.22
C ALA A 172 -4.58 3.37 16.03
N GLU A 173 -4.03 3.22 17.24
CA GLU A 173 -4.02 4.29 18.25
C GLU A 173 -2.63 4.86 18.52
N GLN A 174 -1.56 4.09 18.25
CA GLN A 174 -0.19 4.46 18.61
C GLN A 174 0.73 4.61 17.39
N ALA A 175 0.15 4.73 16.19
CA ALA A 175 0.90 5.06 14.99
C ALA A 175 1.44 6.50 15.08
N ILE A 176 2.75 6.64 14.96
CA ILE A 176 3.44 7.93 14.96
C ILE A 176 3.62 8.36 13.51
N GLU A 177 3.01 9.49 13.12
CA GLU A 177 3.15 10.03 11.78
C GLU A 177 4.57 10.59 11.55
N GLU A 178 5.22 10.11 10.49
CA GLU A 178 6.59 10.46 10.13
C GLU A 178 6.68 11.23 8.79
N THR A 179 5.56 11.45 8.08
CA THR A 179 5.53 12.07 6.74
C THR A 179 6.39 13.33 6.64
N THR A 180 6.16 14.33 7.50
CA THR A 180 6.95 15.58 7.49
C THR A 180 8.41 15.36 7.90
N GLN A 181 8.68 14.40 8.78
CA GLN A 181 10.04 14.08 9.21
C GLN A 181 10.85 13.43 8.07
N ILE A 182 10.19 12.63 7.24
CA ILE A 182 10.78 12.03 6.04
C ILE A 182 11.09 13.13 5.02
N GLU A 183 10.15 14.02 4.74
CA GLU A 183 10.35 15.17 3.85
C GLU A 183 11.55 16.02 4.30
N GLU A 184 11.57 16.42 5.57
CA GLU A 184 12.69 17.19 6.14
C GLU A 184 14.02 16.42 6.03
N SER A 185 14.03 15.11 6.30
CA SER A 185 15.25 14.28 6.24
C SER A 185 15.81 14.18 4.83
N VAL A 186 14.96 13.99 3.82
CA VAL A 186 15.37 13.88 2.41
C VAL A 186 15.80 15.24 1.86
N GLU A 187 15.10 16.32 2.21
CA GLU A 187 15.49 17.68 1.82
C GLU A 187 16.83 18.10 2.42
N ASN A 188 17.06 17.80 3.71
CA ASN A 188 18.31 18.10 4.39
C ASN A 188 19.50 17.27 3.87
N ASP A 189 19.26 16.06 3.36
CA ASP A 189 20.28 15.22 2.74
C ASP A 189 20.74 15.75 1.36
N GLN A 190 19.98 16.65 0.74
CA GLN A 190 20.29 17.27 -0.57
C GLN A 190 20.47 16.25 -1.71
N GLY A 191 19.84 15.08 -1.61
CA GLY A 191 19.91 14.01 -2.63
C GLY A 191 21.27 13.31 -2.70
N LEU A 192 22.01 13.27 -1.59
CA LEU A 192 23.29 12.57 -1.50
C LEU A 192 23.11 11.06 -1.26
N SER A 193 21.96 10.68 -0.74
CA SER A 193 21.64 9.34 -0.29
C SER A 193 20.40 8.81 -1.01
N ASP A 194 20.44 7.51 -1.29
CA ASP A 194 19.26 6.78 -1.73
C ASP A 194 18.55 6.17 -0.52
N PHE A 195 17.22 6.14 -0.59
CA PHE A 195 16.38 5.65 0.49
C PHE A 195 15.34 4.65 -0.02
N VAL A 196 15.00 3.69 0.84
CA VAL A 196 13.84 2.82 0.68
C VAL A 196 12.86 3.10 1.81
N VAL A 197 11.56 3.08 1.47
CA VAL A 197 10.47 3.22 2.44
C VAL A 197 9.66 1.92 2.52
N TYR A 198 9.26 1.37 1.37
CA TYR A 198 8.58 0.07 1.32
C TYR A 198 9.57 -1.06 1.63
N GLY A 199 9.35 -1.78 2.73
CA GLY A 199 10.27 -2.83 3.18
C GLY A 199 11.48 -2.31 3.96
N ALA A 200 11.53 -1.01 4.29
CA ALA A 200 12.49 -0.48 5.28
C ALA A 200 12.29 -1.18 6.63
N ASN A 201 11.02 -1.26 7.06
CA ASN A 201 10.49 -2.25 7.99
C ASN A 201 9.42 -3.09 7.27
N LEU A 202 8.88 -4.10 7.95
CA LEU A 202 7.67 -4.77 7.47
C LEU A 202 6.58 -3.71 7.29
N SER A 203 6.08 -3.60 6.05
CA SER A 203 5.21 -2.49 5.64
C SER A 203 3.78 -2.96 5.41
N PHE A 204 2.80 -2.22 5.95
CA PHE A 204 1.37 -2.44 5.72
C PHE A 204 0.80 -1.23 4.97
N VAL A 205 0.20 -1.46 3.81
CA VAL A 205 -0.26 -0.40 2.91
C VAL A 205 -1.77 -0.51 2.71
N ASP A 206 -2.49 0.51 3.16
CA ASP A 206 -3.93 0.62 2.97
C ASP A 206 -4.25 1.36 1.67
N TRP A 207 -4.60 0.59 0.64
CA TRP A 207 -5.09 1.09 -0.64
C TRP A 207 -6.57 0.79 -0.86
N GLN A 208 -7.32 0.45 0.19
CA GLN A 208 -8.73 0.07 0.05
C GLN A 208 -9.61 1.17 -0.55
N GLU A 209 -9.21 2.42 -0.37
CA GLU A 209 -9.92 3.60 -0.89
C GLU A 209 -9.45 4.04 -2.28
N ALA A 210 -8.42 3.40 -2.84
CA ALA A 210 -7.93 3.73 -4.17
C ALA A 210 -8.93 3.27 -5.24
N ASP A 211 -9.20 4.11 -6.24
CA ASP A 211 -10.22 3.85 -7.26
C ASP A 211 -9.68 3.00 -8.42
N PHE A 212 -9.15 1.82 -8.08
CA PHE A 212 -8.54 0.90 -9.03
C PHE A 212 -9.53 0.33 -10.07
N TYR A 213 -10.81 0.24 -9.70
CA TYR A 213 -11.89 -0.19 -10.58
C TYR A 213 -12.64 0.99 -11.24
N GLY A 214 -12.16 2.22 -11.04
CA GLY A 214 -12.74 3.44 -11.60
C GLY A 214 -12.50 3.62 -13.10
N LEU A 215 -11.58 2.84 -13.67
CA LEU A 215 -11.33 2.81 -15.10
C LEU A 215 -12.60 2.39 -15.87
N GLU A 216 -13.06 3.23 -16.79
CA GLU A 216 -14.19 2.90 -17.65
C GLU A 216 -13.85 3.21 -19.10
N LEU A 217 -13.71 2.16 -19.91
CA LEU A 217 -13.42 2.26 -21.34
C LEU A 217 -14.63 1.76 -22.12
N GLN A 218 -15.26 2.62 -22.91
CA GLN A 218 -16.45 2.27 -23.71
C GLN A 218 -17.59 1.66 -22.86
N GLY A 219 -17.76 2.13 -21.62
CA GLY A 219 -18.76 1.61 -20.69
C GLY A 219 -18.39 0.28 -20.02
N GLN A 220 -17.19 -0.25 -20.27
CA GLN A 220 -16.67 -1.47 -19.65
C GLN A 220 -15.72 -1.12 -18.51
N ARG A 221 -15.81 -1.87 -17.41
CA ARG A 221 -14.94 -1.75 -16.24
C ARG A 221 -14.04 -2.98 -16.10
N PRO A 222 -12.91 -2.88 -15.39
CA PRO A 222 -12.09 -4.04 -15.08
C PRO A 222 -12.89 -5.09 -14.31
N ASP A 223 -12.86 -6.34 -14.79
CA ASP A 223 -13.37 -7.49 -14.04
C ASP A 223 -12.46 -7.84 -12.84
N PHE A 224 -11.16 -7.58 -13.01
CA PHE A 224 -10.12 -7.85 -12.02
C PHE A 224 -9.00 -6.82 -12.14
N VAL A 225 -8.43 -6.44 -11.01
CA VAL A 225 -7.32 -5.51 -10.93
C VAL A 225 -6.26 -6.07 -9.99
N SER A 226 -5.02 -6.11 -10.48
CA SER A 226 -3.83 -6.50 -9.71
C SER A 226 -2.86 -5.34 -9.69
N TYR A 227 -2.33 -5.02 -8.51
CA TYR A 227 -1.27 -4.04 -8.32
C TYR A 227 -0.11 -4.68 -7.56
N GLY A 228 1.10 -4.22 -7.87
CA GLY A 228 2.31 -4.59 -7.16
C GLY A 228 3.25 -3.39 -7.05
N ILE A 229 4.21 -3.49 -6.14
CA ILE A 229 5.28 -2.52 -5.97
C ILE A 229 6.60 -3.24 -6.29
N GLN A 230 7.48 -2.60 -7.05
CA GLN A 230 8.85 -3.06 -7.26
C GLN A 230 9.80 -2.34 -6.30
N GLY A 231 10.98 -2.92 -6.06
CA GLY A 231 11.98 -2.34 -5.16
C GLY A 231 11.58 -2.37 -3.69
N VAL A 232 10.77 -3.33 -3.28
CA VAL A 232 10.44 -3.58 -1.87
C VAL A 232 11.66 -4.16 -1.18
N GLY A 233 12.11 -3.56 -0.07
CA GLY A 233 13.22 -4.07 0.73
C GLY A 233 12.94 -5.42 1.40
N ASP A 234 13.98 -6.06 1.94
CA ASP A 234 13.93 -7.45 2.45
C ASP A 234 12.88 -7.71 3.55
N ASN A 235 12.44 -6.67 4.28
CA ASN A 235 11.42 -6.86 5.32
C ASN A 235 10.02 -7.15 4.73
N GLY A 236 9.79 -6.79 3.47
CA GLY A 236 8.56 -7.06 2.74
C GLY A 236 7.44 -6.04 2.95
N VAL A 237 6.38 -6.21 2.16
CA VAL A 237 5.18 -5.36 2.17
C VAL A 237 3.89 -6.18 2.05
N VAL A 238 2.85 -5.70 2.68
CA VAL A 238 1.47 -6.22 2.63
C VAL A 238 0.57 -5.10 2.12
N LEU A 239 0.00 -5.29 0.93
CA LEU A 239 -0.91 -4.37 0.27
C LEU A 239 -2.34 -4.85 0.49
N VAL A 240 -3.22 -3.95 0.91
CA VAL A 240 -4.67 -4.22 1.04
C VAL A 240 -5.41 -3.41 0.00
N LEU A 241 -5.98 -4.10 -0.98
CA LEU A 241 -6.62 -3.51 -2.15
C LEU A 241 -8.14 -3.71 -2.14
N PRO A 242 -8.90 -2.84 -2.83
CA PRO A 242 -10.31 -3.11 -3.10
C PRO A 242 -10.46 -4.42 -3.88
N GLY A 243 -11.45 -5.23 -3.49
CA GLY A 243 -11.88 -6.38 -4.29
C GLY A 243 -12.82 -5.97 -5.42
N PRO A 244 -13.07 -6.85 -6.39
CA PRO A 244 -14.04 -6.59 -7.45
C PRO A 244 -15.44 -6.40 -6.86
N LYS A 245 -16.20 -5.47 -7.43
CA LYS A 245 -17.61 -5.25 -7.05
C LYS A 245 -18.42 -6.46 -7.48
N CYS A 246 -19.06 -7.17 -6.53
CA CYS A 246 -20.03 -8.19 -6.92
C CYS A 246 -21.15 -7.50 -7.70
N SER A 247 -21.40 -7.95 -8.93
CA SER A 247 -22.42 -7.45 -9.86
C SER A 247 -23.86 -7.80 -9.43
N GLY A 248 -24.19 -7.56 -8.16
CA GLY A 248 -25.54 -7.68 -7.61
C GLY A 248 -25.97 -6.36 -7.00
N LYS A 249 -26.95 -5.69 -7.60
CA LYS A 249 -27.68 -4.59 -6.98
C LYS A 249 -28.37 -5.12 -5.72
N VAL A 250 -27.73 -4.99 -4.56
CA VAL A 250 -28.45 -5.05 -3.29
C VAL A 250 -28.76 -3.61 -2.94
N GLU A 251 -29.97 -3.16 -3.31
CA GLU A 251 -30.55 -1.95 -2.76
C GLU A 251 -30.80 -2.17 -1.27
N GLY A 252 -30.10 -1.40 -0.44
CA GLY A 252 -30.28 -1.37 1.02
C GLY A 252 -29.22 -2.14 1.81
N GLY A 253 -28.34 -1.39 2.48
CA GLY A 253 -27.48 -1.89 3.55
C GLY A 253 -26.00 -1.95 3.17
N GLY A 254 -25.16 -1.22 3.92
CA GLY A 254 -23.70 -1.11 3.73
C GLY A 254 -22.91 -2.42 3.89
N GLY A 255 -23.09 -3.35 2.97
CA GLY A 255 -22.32 -4.58 2.86
C GLY A 255 -21.06 -4.38 2.01
N GLY A 256 -19.93 -4.12 2.67
CA GLY A 256 -18.64 -3.89 1.98
C GLY A 256 -18.26 -5.01 1.00
N GLU A 257 -17.61 -4.64 -0.10
CA GLU A 257 -17.03 -5.58 -1.08
C GLU A 257 -15.93 -6.46 -0.45
N GLY A 258 -15.54 -7.55 -1.11
CA GLY A 258 -14.35 -8.31 -0.71
C GLY A 258 -13.08 -7.45 -0.78
N ARG A 259 -11.95 -8.01 -0.38
CA ARG A 259 -10.63 -7.36 -0.49
C ARG A 259 -9.68 -8.28 -1.23
N LEU A 260 -8.69 -7.70 -1.89
CA LEU A 260 -7.54 -8.44 -2.39
C LEU A 260 -6.36 -8.08 -1.50
N VAL A 261 -5.63 -9.07 -1.01
CA VAL A 261 -4.40 -8.84 -0.25
C VAL A 261 -3.25 -9.34 -1.09
N THR A 262 -2.27 -8.49 -1.31
CA THR A 262 -1.03 -8.82 -2.02
C THR A 262 0.14 -8.71 -1.06
N VAL A 263 0.90 -9.77 -0.91
CA VAL A 263 2.05 -9.86 -0.01
C VAL A 263 3.31 -10.04 -0.84
N ILE A 264 4.35 -9.27 -0.53
CA ILE A 264 5.67 -9.37 -1.15
C ILE A 264 6.67 -9.61 -0.02
N LEU A 265 7.24 -10.82 0.01
CA LEU A 265 8.14 -11.29 1.07
C LEU A 265 9.26 -12.14 0.48
N PRO A 266 10.32 -12.45 1.24
CA PRO A 266 11.29 -13.47 0.84
C PRO A 266 10.60 -14.79 0.47
N GLU A 267 11.00 -15.40 -0.66
CA GLU A 267 10.40 -16.62 -1.23
C GLU A 267 10.31 -17.77 -0.21
N ASN A 268 11.33 -17.90 0.65
CA ASN A 268 11.37 -18.92 1.69
C ASN A 268 10.29 -18.73 2.79
N GLU A 269 9.75 -17.52 2.97
CA GLU A 269 8.75 -17.22 4.01
C GLU A 269 7.30 -17.36 3.52
N VAL A 270 7.07 -17.27 2.21
CA VAL A 270 5.72 -17.23 1.62
C VAL A 270 4.90 -18.49 1.93
N SER A 271 5.52 -19.66 1.83
CA SER A 271 4.85 -20.95 2.09
C SER A 271 4.44 -21.11 3.57
N GLU A 272 5.29 -20.62 4.48
CA GLU A 272 5.02 -20.61 5.92
C GLU A 272 3.94 -19.60 6.29
N LEU A 273 3.95 -18.42 5.66
CA LEU A 273 2.89 -17.43 5.82
C LEU A 273 1.54 -17.99 5.41
N LYS A 274 1.44 -18.64 4.24
CA LYS A 274 0.19 -19.31 3.81
C LYS A 274 -0.31 -20.27 4.89
N SER A 275 0.59 -21.04 5.51
CA SER A 275 0.25 -21.99 6.57
C SER A 275 -0.24 -21.28 7.86
N GLU A 276 0.42 -20.21 8.29
CA GLU A 276 -0.02 -19.43 9.46
C GLU A 276 -1.35 -18.70 9.23
N LEU A 277 -1.60 -18.20 8.01
CA LEU A 277 -2.86 -17.54 7.66
C LEU A 277 -4.03 -18.53 7.56
N LYS A 278 -3.78 -19.79 7.18
CA LYS A 278 -4.79 -20.85 7.28
C LYS A 278 -5.15 -21.14 8.74
N LYS A 279 -4.15 -21.23 9.63
CA LYS A 279 -4.38 -21.45 11.08
C LYS A 279 -5.16 -20.31 11.73
N SER A 280 -4.99 -19.07 11.26
CA SER A 280 -5.76 -17.92 11.75
C SER A 280 -7.16 -17.80 11.15
N GLY A 281 -7.52 -18.67 10.19
CA GLY A 281 -8.81 -18.64 9.50
C GLY A 281 -8.95 -17.52 8.48
N LEU A 282 -7.84 -16.88 8.08
CA LEU A 282 -7.82 -15.86 7.02
C LEU A 282 -7.78 -16.46 5.62
N LEU A 283 -7.15 -17.62 5.44
CA LEU A 283 -7.15 -18.39 4.19
C LEU A 283 -7.99 -19.66 4.33
N LEU A 284 -8.71 -20.03 3.26
CA LEU A 284 -9.44 -21.30 3.21
C LEU A 284 -8.49 -22.46 2.88
N GLU A 285 -8.81 -23.68 3.32
CA GLU A 285 -7.95 -24.85 3.12
C GLU A 285 -7.73 -25.19 1.63
N GLU A 286 -8.70 -24.88 0.78
CA GLU A 286 -8.75 -25.28 -0.65
C GLU A 286 -8.28 -24.21 -1.66
N GLU A 287 -7.82 -23.04 -1.24
CA GLU A 287 -7.23 -22.08 -2.19
C GLU A 287 -5.81 -22.52 -2.57
N ASN A 288 -5.72 -23.36 -3.60
CA ASN A 288 -4.53 -23.49 -4.43
C ASN A 288 -4.39 -22.18 -5.22
N ILE A 289 -3.49 -21.32 -4.76
CA ILE A 289 -3.15 -20.04 -5.39
C ILE A 289 -1.99 -20.32 -6.35
N GLU A 290 -2.25 -20.23 -7.66
CA GLU A 290 -1.21 -20.03 -8.68
C GLU A 290 -0.69 -18.59 -8.66
#